data_AF-X1LVK2-F1
#
_entry.id   AF-X1LVK2-F1
#
_cell.length_a   1.000
_cell.length_b   1.000
_cell.length_c   1.000
_cell.angle_alpha   90.00
_cell.angle_beta   90.00
_cell.angle_gamma   90.00
#
_symmetry.space_group_name_H-M   'P 1'
#
loop_
_entity.id
_entity.type
_entity.pdbx_description
1 polymer ?
#
loop_
_entity_poly.entity_id
_entity_poly.type
_entity_poly.pdbx_seq_one_letter_code
_entity_poly.pdbx_strand_id
1 'polypeptide(L)' 'MDLGIPLGEWRSFEFSNENIFVRILENVRQRDTFVIQPLCSPVNKNLVELLIMLDALKRASAGRITAV' A
#
# COMPACT_ATOMS: atom_id res chain seq x y z
N MET A 1 -3.44 -22.02 4.98
CA MET A 1 -4.75 -21.69 4.40
C MET A 1 -4.58 -20.36 3.71
N ASP A 2 -4.66 -20.36 2.39
CA ASP A 2 -4.52 -19.16 1.56
C ASP A 2 -5.93 -18.62 1.24
N LEU A 3 -6.08 -17.31 1.06
CA LEU A 3 -7.38 -16.67 0.82
C LEU A 3 -7.89 -16.93 -0.61
N GLY A 4 -7.01 -17.33 -1.53
CA GLY A 4 -7.36 -17.61 -2.93
C GLY A 4 -7.77 -16.38 -3.74
N ILE A 5 -7.46 -15.18 -3.24
CA ILE A 5 -7.76 -13.89 -3.87
C ILE A 5 -6.46 -13.35 -4.47
N PRO A 6 -6.46 -12.88 -5.74
CA PRO A 6 -5.29 -12.24 -6.31
C PRO A 6 -4.92 -10.95 -5.56
N LEU A 7 -3.63 -10.62 -5.54
CA LEU A 7 -3.17 -9.32 -5.07
C LEU A 7 -3.69 -8.22 -6.01
N GLY A 8 -4.15 -7.11 -5.43
CA GLY A 8 -4.53 -5.95 -6.23
C GLY A 8 -3.33 -5.33 -6.93
N GLU A 9 -3.52 -4.79 -8.13
CA GLU A 9 -2.44 -4.15 -8.87
C GLU A 9 -2.04 -2.79 -8.28
N TRP A 10 -0.75 -2.64 -8.02
CA TRP A 10 -0.13 -1.40 -7.56
C TRP A 10 1.33 -1.34 -8.00
N ARG A 11 1.95 -0.17 -7.88
CA ARG A 11 3.36 0.05 -8.19
C ARG A 11 4.01 0.96 -7.16
N SER A 12 5.21 0.61 -6.72
CA SER A 12 6.14 1.55 -6.09
C SER A 12 7.44 1.68 -6.85
N PHE A 13 8.11 2.80 -6.61
CA PHE A 13 9.51 3.00 -6.97
C PHE A 13 10.13 4.07 -6.07
N GLU A 14 11.44 4.00 -5.94
CA GLU A 14 12.25 4.96 -5.19
C GLU A 14 12.98 5.88 -6.16
N PHE A 15 12.91 7.18 -5.93
CA PHE A 15 13.65 8.19 -6.68
C PHE A 15 15.12 8.24 -6.23
N SER A 16 16.00 8.85 -7.03
CA SER A 16 17.43 8.99 -6.71
C SER A 16 17.72 9.84 -5.45
N ASN A 17 16.71 10.53 -4.92
CA ASN A 17 16.78 11.30 -3.69
C ASN A 17 16.10 10.59 -2.50
N GLU A 18 15.92 9.27 -2.57
CA GLU A 18 15.33 8.41 -1.53
C GLU A 18 13.83 8.65 -1.26
N ASN A 19 13.17 9.50 -2.05
CA ASN A 19 11.71 9.64 -1.98
C ASN A 19 11.03 8.38 -2.54
N ILE A 20 9.97 7.94 -1.89
CA ILE A 20 9.17 6.79 -2.32
C ILE A 20 7.91 7.29 -3.02
N PHE A 21 7.58 6.68 -4.16
CA PHE A 21 6.32 6.86 -4.84
C PHE A 21 5.51 5.58 -4.79
N VAL A 22 4.19 5.70 -4.54
CA VAL A 22 3.23 4.60 -4.59
C VAL A 22 2.05 5.00 -5.46
N ARG A 23 1.59 4.07 -6.31
CA ARG A 23 0.38 4.23 -7.11
C ARG A 23 -0.46 2.96 -7.09
N ILE A 24 -1.72 3.11 -6.70
CA ILE A 24 -2.74 2.08 -6.82
C ILE A 24 -3.24 2.07 -8.27
N LEU A 25 -3.26 0.91 -8.92
CA LEU A 25 -3.64 0.76 -10.33
C LEU A 25 -5.05 0.21 -10.53
N GLU A 26 -5.75 -0.09 -9.43
CA GLU A 26 -7.14 -0.56 -9.44
C GLU A 26 -8.11 0.43 -8.80
N ASN A 27 -9.40 0.26 -9.13
CA ASN A 27 -10.46 0.96 -8.44
C ASN A 27 -10.71 0.34 -7.05
N VAL A 28 -10.37 1.09 -6.00
CA VAL A 28 -10.53 0.70 -4.60
C VAL A 28 -11.68 1.42 -3.88
N ARG A 29 -12.48 2.24 -4.58
CA ARG A 29 -13.53 3.04 -3.96
C ARG A 29 -14.53 2.16 -3.22
N GLN A 30 -14.80 2.51 -1.96
CA GLN A 30 -15.70 1.77 -1.04
C GLN A 30 -15.32 0.31 -0.79
N ARG A 31 -14.14 -0.15 -1.21
CA ARG A 31 -13.65 -1.50 -0.92
C ARG A 31 -13.06 -1.59 0.48
N ASP A 32 -13.06 -2.80 1.03
CA ASP A 32 -12.30 -3.17 2.22
C ASP A 32 -10.91 -3.62 1.77
N THR A 33 -9.89 -2.82 2.09
CA THR A 33 -8.52 -3.03 1.59
C THR A 33 -7.60 -3.44 2.73
N PHE A 34 -6.83 -4.50 2.48
CA PHE A 34 -5.80 -4.99 3.39
C PHE A 34 -4.43 -4.67 2.79
N VAL A 35 -3.60 -3.95 3.53
CA VAL A 35 -2.21 -3.64 3.15
C VAL A 35 -1.29 -4.51 3.99
N ILE A 36 -0.54 -5.40 3.33
CA ILE A 36 0.38 -6.31 3.98
C ILE A 36 1.79 -5.71 3.83
N GLN A 37 2.33 -5.13 4.90
CA GLN A 37 3.66 -4.49 4.85
C GLN A 37 4.48 -4.79 6.12
N PRO A 38 5.44 -5.72 6.03
CA PRO A 38 6.34 -6.00 7.12
C PRO A 38 7.24 -4.80 7.44
N LEU A 39 7.37 -4.46 8.73
CA LEU A 39 8.30 -3.43 9.21
C LEU A 39 9.70 -3.99 9.52
N CYS A 40 10.17 -4.97 8.76
CA CYS A 40 11.53 -5.49 8.86
C CYS A 40 12.54 -4.56 8.16
N SER A 41 13.85 -4.82 8.33
CA SER A 41 14.90 -3.99 7.76
C SER A 41 14.79 -3.92 6.22
N PRO A 42 14.86 -2.72 5.59
CA PRO A 42 15.02 -1.39 6.20
C PRO A 42 13.70 -0.82 6.75
N VAL A 43 13.63 -0.70 8.09
CA VAL A 43 12.38 -0.41 8.83
C VAL A 43 11.78 0.95 8.45
N ASN A 44 12.64 1.97 8.36
CA ASN A 44 12.26 3.34 8.02
C ASN A 44 11.64 3.42 6.63
N LYS A 45 12.23 2.74 5.64
CA LYS A 45 11.71 2.71 4.27
C LYS A 45 10.35 2.03 4.23
N ASN A 46 10.23 0.85 4.86
CA ASN A 46 8.99 0.07 4.88
C ASN A 46 7.86 0.82 5.61
N LEU A 47 8.19 1.54 6.69
CA LEU A 47 7.23 2.39 7.39
C LEU A 47 6.74 3.54 6.51
N VAL A 48 7.64 4.24 5.82
CA VAL A 48 7.28 5.35 4.94
C VAL A 48 6.47 4.85 3.74
N GLU A 49 6.84 3.72 3.13
CA GLU A 49 6.09 3.10 2.03
C GLU A 49 4.66 2.73 2.47
N LEU A 50 4.50 2.13 3.66
CA LEU A 50 3.18 1.85 4.25
C LEU A 50 2.36 3.12 4.38
N LEU A 51 2.91 4.17 5.00
CA LEU A 51 2.18 5.42 5.23
C LEU A 51 1.74 6.09 3.92
N ILE A 52 2.59 6.07 2.89
CA ILE A 52 2.25 6.59 1.56
C ILE A 52 1.15 5.73 0.90
N MET A 53 1.21 4.40 1.05
CA MET A 53 0.17 3.51 0.51
C MET A 53 -1.19 3.73 1.19
N LEU A 54 -1.22 3.85 2.53
CA LEU A 54 -2.44 4.15 3.28
C LEU A 54 -3.04 5.50 2.87
N ASP A 55 -2.20 6.50 2.67
CA ASP A 55 -2.61 7.81 2.18
C ASP A 55 -3.18 7.76 0.75
N ALA A 56 -2.53 7.03 -0.17
CA ALA A 56 -3.02 6.82 -1.53
C ALA A 56 -4.40 6.13 -1.56
N LEU A 57 -4.59 5.08 -0.75
CA LEU A 57 -5.86 4.37 -0.61
C LEU A 57 -6.96 5.27 -0.03
N LYS A 58 -6.62 6.08 0.97
CA LYS A 58 -7.55 7.06 1.57
C LYS A 58 -7.99 8.09 0.53
N ARG A 59 -7.07 8.66 -0.25
CA ARG A 59 -7.40 9.61 -1.34
C ARG A 59 -8.20 8.95 -2.46
N ALA A 60 -7.99 7.66 -2.72
CA ALA A 60 -8.79 6.86 -3.64
C ALA A 60 -10.19 6.48 -3.09
N SER A 61 -10.55 6.94 -1.89
CA SER A 61 -11.84 6.68 -1.23
C SER A 61 -12.11 5.20 -0.92
N ALA A 62 -11.07 4.46 -0.51
CA ALA A 62 -11.25 3.14 0.08
C ALA A 62 -12.24 3.20 1.27
N GLY A 63 -13.11 2.21 1.40
CA GLY A 63 -14.16 2.20 2.43
C GLY A 63 -13.58 1.89 3.81
N ARG A 64 -12.71 0.89 3.88
CA ARG A 64 -11.94 0.52 5.08
C ARG A 64 -10.52 0.16 4.65
N ILE A 65 -9.54 0.52 5.47
CA ILE A 65 -8.13 0.21 5.24
C ILE A 65 -7.61 -0.47 6.51
N THR A 66 -7.12 -1.70 6.36
CA THR A 66 -6.52 -2.50 7.44
C THR A 66 -5.05 -2.73 7.09
N ALA A 67 -4.15 -2.26 7.95
CA ALA A 67 -2.73 -2.57 7.83
C ALA A 67 -2.44 -3.87 8.60
N VAL A 68 -1.70 -4.79 7.96
CA VAL A 68 -1.33 -6.12 8.46
C VAL A 68 0.18 -6.29 8.37
#